data_AF-A0A2U3Z886-F1
#
_entry.id   AF-A0A2U3Z886-F1
#
_cell.length_a   1.000
_cell.length_b   1.000
_cell.length_c   1.000
_cell.angle_alpha   90.00
_cell.angle_beta   90.00
_cell.angle_gamma   90.00
#
_symmetry.space_group_name_H-M   'P 1'
#
loop_
_entity.id
_entity.type
_entity.pdbx_description
1 polymer ?
#
loop_
_entity_poly.entity_id
_entity_poly.type
_entity_poly.pdbx_seq_one_letter_code
_entity_poly.pdbx_strand_id
1 'polypeptide(L)'
;MMFIMGRVPVFGTSTHTLDISQLGDLGTRRIQIMLLRSLLMVTSGYKAKTIVTALPGSFLDPLLSPSLMEDYELRQLVLEVMHNLMDRHDNRAKLRGIRIIPDVADLKIKREKICRQDTSFMKK
;
A
#
# COMPACT_ATOMS: atom_id res chain seq x y z
N MET A 1 6.06 15.52 -5.99
CA MET A 1 5.27 15.73 -4.76
C MET A 1 5.99 15.05 -3.60
N MET A 2 6.26 15.78 -2.52
CA MET A 2 6.84 15.23 -1.29
C MET A 2 5.67 14.95 -0.33
N PHE A 3 5.40 13.68 -0.03
CA PHE A 3 4.40 13.34 0.98
C PHE A 3 4.95 13.72 2.35
N ILE A 4 4.25 14.58 3.08
CA ILE A 4 4.58 14.91 4.48
C ILE A 4 4.18 13.70 5.34
N MET A 5 5.07 12.70 5.38
CA MET A 5 4.87 11.43 6.09
C MET A 5 4.95 11.55 7.63
N GLY A 6 5.35 12.71 8.17
CA GLY A 6 5.49 12.93 9.62
C GLY A 6 4.20 13.16 10.39
N ARG A 7 3.03 13.08 9.73
CA ARG A 7 1.70 13.36 10.33
C ARG A 7 0.66 12.29 10.01
N VAL A 8 1.04 11.17 9.42
CA VAL A 8 0.11 10.06 9.16
C VAL A 8 -0.09 9.28 10.46
N PRO A 9 -1.32 9.16 10.99
CA PRO A 9 -1.57 8.42 12.22
C PRO A 9 -1.12 6.97 12.08
N VAL A 10 -0.27 6.50 13.00
CA VAL A 10 0.04 5.06 13.14
C VAL A 10 -1.08 4.45 13.98
N PHE A 11 -1.94 3.65 13.34
CA PHE A 11 -3.05 3.01 14.04
C PHE A 11 -2.53 1.80 14.82
N GLY A 12 -2.74 1.79 16.15
CA GLY A 12 -2.32 0.70 17.04
C GLY A 12 -1.32 1.08 18.15
N THR A 13 -0.70 2.26 18.09
CA THR A 13 0.19 2.77 19.15
C THR A 13 -0.42 4.00 19.80
N SER A 14 -0.67 3.94 21.11
CA SER A 14 -1.36 4.95 21.94
C SER A 14 -0.71 6.34 22.00
N THR A 15 0.38 6.61 21.27
CA THR A 15 1.25 7.75 21.61
C THR A 15 1.07 9.00 20.76
N HIS A 16 0.46 8.95 19.58
CA HIS A 16 0.20 10.17 18.77
C HIS A 16 -1.06 10.05 17.93
N THR A 17 -2.19 9.86 18.60
CA THR A 17 -3.50 9.89 17.93
C THR A 17 -3.99 11.33 17.88
N LEU A 18 -4.45 11.77 16.70
CA LEU A 18 -5.53 12.75 16.61
C LEU A 18 -6.54 12.41 17.71
N ASP A 19 -7.08 13.39 18.43
CA ASP A 19 -8.02 13.15 19.53
C ASP A 19 -9.33 12.54 18.99
N ILE A 20 -9.29 11.24 18.70
CA ILE A 20 -10.36 10.41 18.15
C ILE A 20 -11.15 9.77 19.31
N SER A 21 -10.76 10.04 20.56
CA SER A 21 -11.40 9.52 21.77
C SER A 21 -12.92 9.82 21.81
N GLN A 22 -13.37 10.91 21.17
CA GLN A 22 -14.79 11.28 21.07
C GLN A 22 -15.57 10.61 19.94
N LEU A 23 -14.88 9.97 18.99
CA LEU A 23 -15.47 9.56 17.72
C LEU A 23 -15.99 8.10 17.74
N GLY A 24 -15.59 7.32 18.75
CA GLY A 24 -15.89 5.90 18.87
C GLY A 24 -15.30 5.05 17.73
N ASP A 25 -15.48 3.73 17.83
CA ASP A 25 -14.90 2.79 16.86
C ASP A 25 -15.43 2.99 15.43
N LEU A 26 -16.72 3.33 15.30
CA LEU A 26 -17.38 3.53 14.00
C LEU A 26 -16.84 4.73 13.24
N GLY A 27 -16.62 5.87 13.91
CA GLY A 27 -16.08 7.03 13.22
C GLY A 27 -14.56 6.92 12.99
N THR A 28 -13.83 6.22 13.86
CA THR A 28 -12.43 5.82 13.61
C THR A 28 -12.32 5.00 12.32
N ARG A 29 -13.16 3.96 12.18
CA ARG A 29 -13.26 3.14 10.97
C ARG A 29 -13.53 3.98 9.72
N ARG A 30 -14.49 4.91 9.80
CA ARG A 30 -14.86 5.78 8.67
C ARG A 30 -13.68 6.63 8.20
N ILE A 31 -12.92 7.22 9.13
CA ILE A 31 -11.73 8.02 8.79
C ILE A 31 -10.66 7.14 8.14
N GLN A 32 -10.39 5.94 8.67
CA GLN A 32 -9.42 5.02 8.08
C GLN A 32 -9.78 4.65 6.63
N ILE A 33 -11.04 4.31 6.36
CA ILE A 33 -11.52 4.01 5.00
C ILE A 33 -11.33 5.23 4.09
N MET A 34 -11.69 6.43 4.56
CA MET A 34 -11.52 7.66 3.77
C MET A 34 -10.05 7.90 3.42
N LEU A 35 -9.14 7.79 4.41
CA LEU A 35 -7.71 7.97 4.20
C LEU A 35 -7.14 6.94 3.23
N LEU A 36 -7.48 5.66 3.39
CA LEU A 36 -7.01 4.59 2.50
C LEU A 36 -7.58 4.73 1.08
N ARG A 37 -8.83 5.14 0.91
CA ARG A 37 -9.41 5.42 -0.43
C ARG A 37 -8.75 6.63 -1.09
N SER A 38 -8.48 7.69 -0.35
CA SER A 38 -7.72 8.84 -0.86
C SER A 38 -6.32 8.41 -1.28
N LEU A 39 -5.66 7.57 -0.48
CA LEU A 39 -4.34 7.02 -0.79
C LEU A 39 -4.37 6.09 -2.03
N LEU A 40 -5.40 5.26 -2.16
CA LEU A 40 -5.61 4.42 -3.34
C LEU A 40 -5.77 5.27 -4.61
N MET A 41 -6.53 6.36 -4.52
CA MET A 41 -6.72 7.29 -5.65
C MET A 41 -5.40 7.91 -6.10
N VAL A 42 -4.58 8.42 -5.17
CA VAL A 42 -3.29 9.05 -5.53
C VAL A 42 -2.23 8.06 -5.99
N THR A 43 -2.34 6.78 -5.63
CA THR A 43 -1.40 5.74 -6.06
C THR A 43 -1.74 5.12 -7.42
N SER A 44 -2.99 5.26 -7.90
CA SER A 44 -3.47 4.65 -9.15
C SER A 44 -2.69 5.03 -10.43
N GLY A 45 -2.02 6.19 -10.44
CA GLY A 45 -1.15 6.63 -11.53
C GLY A 45 0.33 6.77 -11.13
N TYR A 46 0.69 6.38 -9.92
CA TYR A 46 2.03 6.56 -9.40
C TYR A 46 2.97 5.46 -9.91
N LYS A 47 4.03 5.85 -10.60
CA LYS A 47 5.09 4.94 -11.06
C LYS A 47 6.37 5.24 -10.30
N ALA A 48 6.60 4.48 -9.24
CA ALA A 48 7.85 4.56 -8.49
C ALA A 48 9.04 4.23 -9.40
N LYS A 49 10.19 4.85 -9.16
CA LYS A 49 11.45 4.44 -9.81
C LYS A 49 12.17 3.36 -9.03
N THR A 50 12.05 3.40 -7.70
CA THR A 50 12.63 2.42 -6.77
C THR A 50 11.64 2.16 -5.65
N ILE A 51 11.68 0.96 -5.08
CA ILE A 51 10.73 0.53 -4.05
C ILE A 51 10.86 1.37 -2.77
N VAL A 52 12.08 1.80 -2.42
CA VAL A 52 12.32 2.64 -1.24
C VAL A 52 11.64 4.02 -1.34
N THR A 53 11.45 4.53 -2.56
CA THR A 53 10.72 5.80 -2.78
C THR A 53 9.21 5.62 -2.74
N ALA A 54 8.72 4.44 -3.10
CA ALA A 54 7.30 4.09 -3.02
C ALA A 54 6.88 3.77 -1.58
N LEU A 55 7.77 3.11 -0.84
CA LEU A 55 7.53 2.52 0.47
C LEU A 55 8.63 2.93 1.45
N PRO A 56 8.70 4.23 1.82
CA PRO A 56 9.63 4.65 2.87
C PRO A 56 9.25 4.00 4.20
N GLY A 57 10.23 3.67 5.05
CA GLY A 57 9.99 2.96 6.31
C GLY A 57 8.96 3.65 7.22
N SER A 58 8.98 4.98 7.30
CA SER A 58 8.01 5.76 8.08
C SER A 58 6.56 5.66 7.58
N PHE A 59 6.35 5.18 6.35
CA PHE A 59 5.03 5.00 5.75
C PHE A 59 4.53 3.56 5.83
N LEU A 60 5.44 2.59 5.93
CA LEU A 60 5.10 1.18 5.98
C LEU A 60 4.20 0.84 7.17
N ASP A 61 4.59 1.25 8.38
CA ASP A 61 3.80 0.93 9.58
C ASP A 61 2.39 1.54 9.54
N PRO A 62 2.19 2.85 9.25
CA PRO A 62 0.85 3.42 9.10
C PRO A 62 0.01 2.78 7.99
N LEU A 63 0.63 2.33 6.90
CA LEU A 63 -0.07 1.70 5.79
C LEU A 63 -0.44 0.25 6.10
N LEU A 64 0.44 -0.51 6.76
CA LEU A 64 0.27 -1.93 7.00
C LEU A 64 -0.52 -2.23 8.28
N SER A 65 -0.55 -1.34 9.26
CA SER A 65 -1.28 -1.61 10.51
C SER A 65 -2.78 -1.87 10.32
N PRO A 66 -3.52 -1.20 9.41
CA PRO A 66 -4.91 -1.56 9.13
C PRO A 66 -5.08 -2.95 8.51
N SER A 67 -4.03 -3.53 7.91
CA SER A 67 -4.08 -4.89 7.35
C SER A 67 -4.12 -5.99 8.42
N LEU A 68 -3.78 -5.65 9.66
CA LEU A 68 -3.81 -6.55 10.81
C LEU A 68 -5.15 -6.51 11.56
N MET A 69 -6.09 -5.65 11.13
CA MET A 69 -7.42 -5.52 11.72
C MET A 69 -8.39 -6.57 11.14
N GLU A 70 -9.47 -6.88 11.86
CA GLU A 70 -10.48 -7.84 11.40
C GLU A 70 -11.31 -7.33 10.20
N ASP A 71 -11.41 -6.01 10.05
CA ASP A 71 -12.18 -5.38 8.98
C ASP A 71 -11.63 -5.74 7.59
N TYR A 72 -12.46 -6.42 6.79
CA TYR A 72 -12.07 -6.89 5.46
C TYR A 72 -11.87 -5.74 4.47
N GLU A 73 -12.61 -4.65 4.62
CA GLU A 73 -12.56 -3.51 3.70
C GLU A 73 -11.25 -2.75 3.89
N LEU A 74 -10.82 -2.54 5.15
CA LEU A 74 -9.51 -1.96 5.45
C LEU A 74 -8.38 -2.82 4.91
N ARG A 75 -8.42 -4.14 5.15
CA ARG A 75 -7.42 -5.09 4.63
C ARG A 75 -7.33 -5.04 3.10
N GLN A 76 -8.48 -5.07 2.43
CA GLN A 76 -8.56 -4.99 0.98
C GLN A 76 -7.97 -3.68 0.45
N LEU A 77 -8.31 -2.54 1.07
CA LEU A 77 -7.79 -1.23 0.65
C LEU A 77 -6.27 -1.15 0.80
N VAL A 78 -5.69 -1.67 1.89
CA VAL A 78 -4.24 -1.72 2.08
C VAL A 78 -3.57 -2.55 0.98
N LEU A 79 -4.11 -3.73 0.69
CA LEU A 79 -3.58 -4.61 -0.36
C LEU A 79 -3.63 -3.93 -1.74
N GLU A 80 -4.71 -3.21 -2.04
CA GLU A 80 -4.83 -2.48 -3.31
C GLU A 80 -3.86 -1.31 -3.43
N VAL A 81 -3.63 -0.56 -2.35
CA VAL A 81 -2.60 0.48 -2.30
C VAL A 81 -1.21 -0.12 -2.50
N MET A 82 -0.88 -1.20 -1.79
CA MET A 82 0.39 -1.91 -1.92
C MET A 82 0.61 -2.40 -3.35
N HIS A 83 -0.42 -2.97 -3.98
CA HIS A 83 -0.35 -3.39 -5.37
C HIS A 83 -0.06 -2.22 -6.33
N ASN A 84 -0.71 -1.07 -6.15
CA ASN A 84 -0.45 0.11 -7.00
C ASN A 84 1.00 0.61 -6.85
N LEU A 85 1.52 0.62 -5.62
CA LEU A 85 2.90 1.07 -5.34
C LEU A 85 3.95 0.11 -5.90
N MET A 86 3.65 -1.20 -5.92
CA MET A 86 4.58 -2.24 -6.38
C MET A 86 4.49 -2.52 -7.87
N ASP A 87 3.32 -2.40 -8.50
CA ASP A 87 3.12 -2.72 -9.92
C ASP A 87 3.56 -1.58 -10.86
N ARG A 88 4.87 -1.31 -10.88
CA ARG A 88 5.49 -0.25 -11.70
C ARG A 88 5.37 -0.45 -13.21
N HIS A 89 4.94 -1.64 -13.63
CA HIS A 89 4.98 -2.09 -15.02
C HIS A 89 3.60 -2.37 -15.60
N ASP A 90 2.54 -2.02 -14.87
CA ASP A 90 1.15 -2.21 -15.27
C ASP A 90 0.83 -3.70 -15.57
N ASN A 91 1.41 -4.63 -14.80
CA ASN A 91 1.19 -6.06 -14.96
C ASN A 91 -0.07 -6.57 -14.24
N ARG A 92 -0.67 -5.77 -13.35
CA ARG A 92 -1.88 -6.12 -12.58
C ARG A 92 -3.01 -6.59 -13.47
N ALA A 93 -3.23 -5.93 -14.61
CA ALA A 93 -4.28 -6.31 -15.56
C ALA A 93 -4.08 -7.74 -16.12
N LYS A 94 -2.83 -8.19 -16.27
CA LYS A 94 -2.48 -9.52 -16.79
C LYS A 94 -2.78 -10.63 -15.77
N LEU A 95 -2.74 -10.29 -14.47
CA LEU A 95 -2.91 -11.20 -13.34
C LEU A 95 -4.32 -11.15 -12.70
N ARG A 96 -5.22 -10.28 -13.19
CA ARG A 96 -6.55 -10.06 -12.58
C ARG A 96 -7.48 -11.28 -12.66
N GLY A 97 -7.37 -12.09 -13.71
CA GLY A 97 -8.23 -13.26 -13.90
C GLY A 97 -7.77 -14.44 -13.06
N ILE A 98 -8.68 -15.00 -12.25
CA ILE A 98 -8.43 -16.25 -11.52
C ILE A 98 -8.41 -17.39 -12.56
N ARG A 99 -7.22 -17.91 -12.85
CA ARG A 99 -7.02 -19.02 -13.79
C ARG A 99 -5.75 -19.78 -13.48
N ILE A 100 -5.69 -21.04 -13.90
CA ILE A 100 -4.43 -21.79 -13.96
C ILE A 100 -3.63 -21.24 -15.14
N ILE A 101 -2.36 -20.93 -14.91
CA ILE A 101 -1.42 -20.44 -15.92
C ILE A 101 -0.45 -21.58 -16.21
N PRO A 102 -0.62 -22.31 -17.33
CA PRO A 102 0.25 -23.45 -17.67
C PRO A 102 1.70 -23.01 -17.92
N ASP A 103 1.86 -21.88 -18.62
CA ASP A 103 3.15 -21.23 -18.83
C ASP A 103 3.06 -19.73 -18.48
N VAL A 104 3.96 -19.26 -17.61
CA VAL A 104 4.05 -17.87 -17.19
C VAL A 104 4.54 -16.97 -18.34
N ALA A 105 5.25 -17.51 -19.32
CA ALA A 105 5.71 -16.77 -20.49
C ALA A 105 4.54 -16.19 -21.30
N ASP A 106 3.40 -16.89 -21.37
CA ASP A 106 2.20 -16.49 -22.10
C ASP A 106 1.58 -15.19 -21.57
N LEU A 107 1.82 -14.88 -20.29
CA LEU A 107 1.33 -13.64 -19.68
C LEU A 107 2.02 -12.40 -20.23
N LYS A 108 3.19 -12.54 -20.89
CA LYS A 108 3.99 -11.42 -21.42
C LYS A 108 4.22 -10.34 -20.35
N ILE A 109 4.57 -10.77 -19.13
CA ILE A 109 4.85 -9.88 -17.99
C ILE A 109 6.03 -8.97 -18.35
N LYS A 110 5.84 -7.66 -18.15
CA LYS A 110 6.92 -6.68 -18.33
C LYS A 110 7.80 -6.72 -17.09
N ARG A 111 9.09 -6.98 -17.28
CA ARG A 111 10.08 -7.08 -16.20
C ARG A 111 11.29 -6.22 -16.49
N GLU A 112 11.88 -5.66 -15.44
CA GLU A 112 13.17 -4.98 -15.48
C GLU A 112 14.18 -5.69 -14.59
N LYS A 113 15.47 -5.47 -14.82
CA LYS A 113 16.51 -5.95 -13.92
C LYS A 113 16.42 -5.18 -12.61
N ILE A 114 16.32 -5.89 -11.49
CA ILE A 114 16.26 -5.27 -10.15
C ILE A 114 17.50 -4.42 -9.90
N CYS A 115 17.30 -3.20 -9.39
CA CYS A 115 18.41 -2.31 -9.05
C CYS A 115 19.01 -2.66 -7.67
N ARG A 116 20.23 -2.17 -7.39
CA ARG A 116 20.90 -2.41 -6.09
C ARG A 116 20.11 -1.86 -4.91
N GLN A 117 19.44 -0.71 -5.08
CA GLN A 117 18.63 -0.09 -4.02
C GLN A 117 17.43 -0.95 -3.67
N ASP A 118 16.68 -1.42 -4.67
CA ASP A 118 15.56 -2.35 -4.47
C ASP A 118 16.02 -3.67 -3.85
N THR A 119 17.16 -4.20 -4.28
CA THR A 119 17.74 -5.42 -3.69
C THR A 119 18.08 -5.22 -2.21
N SER A 120 18.63 -4.06 -1.83
CA SER A 120 18.94 -3.73 -0.44
C SER A 120 17.68 -3.58 0.41
N PHE A 121 16.63 -2.96 -0.15
CA PHE A 121 15.33 -2.85 0.52
C PHE A 121 14.73 -4.23 0.83
N MET A 122 14.75 -5.16 -0.13
CA MET A 122 14.18 -6.51 0.04
C MET A 122 14.96 -7.40 1.03
N LYS A 123 16.18 -7.02 1.41
CA LYS A 123 17.02 -7.77 2.37
C LYS A 123 16.85 -7.30 3.81
N LYS A 124 16.16 -6.17 4.02
CA LYS A 124 15.81 -5.68 5.36
C LYS A 124 14.58 -6.39 5.87
#